data_AF-A0A316DER7-F1
#
_entry.id   AF-A0A316DER7-F1
#
_cell.length_a   1.000
_cell.length_b   1.000
_cell.length_c   1.000
_cell.angle_alpha   90.00
_cell.angle_beta   90.00
_cell.angle_gamma   90.00
#
_symmetry.space_group_name_H-M   'P 1'
#
loop_
_entity.id
_entity.type
_entity.pdbx_description
1 polymer ?
#
loop_
_entity_poly.entity_id
_entity_poly.type
_entity_poly.pdbx_seq_one_letter_code
_entity_poly.pdbx_strand_id
1 'polypeptide(L)'
;MFFASGIGIGIFSDSFFRQLIQDLFQWTTNNGIQFGGKDFYLFGNPISFISFGLTSLLFYHSNKTNKFSKILWNGIILIIIFGIGLISISALNAHFKIIECTACDNGIRRLGYNEIYYGLIIALSLLFSIIPSLIKIIKNLKKANVQQRV
;
A
#
# COMPACT_ATOMS: atom_id res chain seq x y z
N MET A 1 4.74 13.66 -15.64
CA MET A 1 3.59 12.85 -16.12
C MET A 1 3.38 11.59 -15.28
N PHE A 2 4.35 10.65 -15.19
CA PHE A 2 4.18 9.39 -14.45
C PHE A 2 3.90 9.52 -12.94
N PHE A 3 4.42 10.56 -12.29
CA PHE A 3 4.10 10.85 -10.89
C PHE A 3 2.65 11.33 -10.72
N ALA A 4 2.20 12.24 -11.59
CA ALA A 4 0.83 12.75 -11.59
C ALA A 4 -0.19 11.66 -11.94
N SER A 5 0.12 10.74 -12.86
CA SER A 5 -0.73 9.58 -13.14
C SER A 5 -0.84 8.66 -11.92
N GLY A 6 0.25 8.47 -11.17
CA GLY A 6 0.21 7.73 -9.91
C GLY A 6 -0.69 8.39 -8.86
N ILE A 7 -0.60 9.71 -8.69
CA ILE A 7 -1.51 10.47 -7.82
C ILE A 7 -2.97 10.29 -8.27
N GLY A 8 -3.25 10.41 -9.57
CA GLY A 8 -4.59 10.21 -10.12
C GLY A 8 -5.16 8.83 -9.83
N ILE A 9 -4.34 7.78 -9.95
CA ILE A 9 -4.72 6.40 -9.56
C ILE A 9 -5.02 6.35 -8.05
N GLY A 10 -4.18 6.96 -7.22
CA GLY A 10 -4.37 7.00 -5.77
C GLY A 10 -5.70 7.66 -5.36
N ILE A 11 -6.05 8.79 -5.99
CA ILE A 11 -7.32 9.47 -5.75
C ILE A 11 -8.50 8.61 -6.21
N PHE A 12 -8.41 8.02 -7.41
CA PHE A 12 -9.49 7.21 -7.98
C PHE A 12 -9.76 5.92 -7.19
N SER A 13 -8.71 5.31 -6.62
CA SER A 13 -8.81 4.04 -5.89
C SER A 13 -8.93 4.19 -4.37
N ASP A 14 -8.97 5.41 -3.84
CA ASP A 14 -9.02 5.67 -2.40
C ASP A 14 -10.21 4.96 -1.73
N SER A 15 -11.42 5.14 -2.28
CA SER A 15 -12.64 4.52 -1.75
C SER A 15 -12.57 3.00 -1.79
N PHE A 16 -12.07 2.43 -2.89
CA PHE A 16 -11.88 0.99 -3.05
C PHE A 16 -10.94 0.43 -1.98
N PHE A 17 -9.77 1.05 -1.78
CA PHE A 17 -8.82 0.55 -0.77
C PHE A 17 -9.32 0.73 0.66
N ARG A 18 -10.08 1.79 0.95
CA ARG A 18 -10.70 1.96 2.27
C ARG A 18 -11.65 0.81 2.57
N GLN A 19 -12.55 0.50 1.65
CA GLN A 19 -13.49 -0.61 1.80
C GLN A 19 -12.76 -1.95 1.91
N LEU A 20 -11.77 -2.19 1.05
CA LEU A 20 -10.95 -3.40 1.09
C LEU A 20 -10.23 -3.57 2.44
N ILE A 21 -9.67 -2.50 3.00
CA ILE A 21 -9.01 -2.54 4.31
C ILE A 21 -10.02 -2.82 5.43
N GLN A 22 -11.23 -2.24 5.37
CA GLN A 22 -12.28 -2.52 6.35
C GLN A 22 -12.71 -3.99 6.29
N ASP A 23 -12.92 -4.53 5.09
CA ASP A 23 -13.27 -5.93 4.90
C ASP A 23 -12.17 -6.85 5.43
N LEU A 24 -10.90 -6.51 5.16
CA LEU A 24 -9.76 -7.25 5.71
C LEU A 24 -9.73 -7.20 7.24
N PHE A 25 -9.98 -6.05 7.86
CA PHE A 25 -10.02 -5.94 9.32
C PHE A 25 -11.09 -6.85 9.94
N GLN A 26 -12.29 -6.89 9.37
CA GLN A 26 -13.36 -7.76 9.84
C GLN A 26 -13.00 -9.23 9.61
N TRP A 27 -12.55 -9.56 8.40
CA TRP A 27 -12.23 -10.92 8.00
C TRP A 27 -11.07 -11.52 8.81
N THR A 28 -9.97 -10.79 8.98
CA THR A 28 -8.79 -11.30 9.71
C THR A 28 -9.05 -11.47 11.19
N THR A 29 -10.04 -10.77 11.74
CA THR A 29 -10.39 -10.85 13.17
C THR A 29 -11.63 -11.69 13.44
N ASN A 30 -12.15 -12.42 12.44
CA ASN A 30 -13.38 -13.20 12.55
C ASN A 30 -14.57 -12.37 13.10
N ASN A 31 -14.75 -11.16 12.56
CA ASN A 31 -15.73 -10.15 13.02
C ASN A 31 -15.53 -9.65 14.45
N GLY A 32 -14.33 -9.86 15.03
CA GLY A 32 -13.91 -9.27 16.29
C GLY A 32 -13.78 -7.74 16.20
N ILE A 33 -13.50 -7.20 15.01
CA ILE A 33 -13.66 -5.76 14.73
C ILE A 33 -14.98 -5.52 14.00
N GLN A 34 -15.76 -4.57 14.50
CA GLN A 34 -16.97 -4.09 13.83
C GLN A 34 -16.90 -2.58 13.64
N PHE A 35 -17.33 -2.07 12.49
CA PHE A 35 -17.35 -0.62 12.25
C PHE A 35 -18.70 -0.03 12.61
N GLY A 36 -18.68 1.08 13.34
CA GLY A 36 -19.87 1.80 13.77
C GLY A 36 -19.76 3.30 13.51
N GLY A 37 -20.91 3.97 13.36
CA GLY A 37 -21.00 5.41 13.12
C GLY A 37 -21.12 5.78 11.64
N LYS A 38 -20.93 7.07 11.34
CA LYS A 38 -21.00 7.61 9.97
C LYS A 38 -19.63 7.55 9.31
N ASP A 39 -19.55 6.99 8.11
CA ASP A 39 -18.34 7.02 7.29
C ASP A 39 -18.16 8.41 6.65
N PHE A 40 -17.67 9.37 7.45
CA PHE A 40 -17.32 10.69 6.94
C PHE A 40 -15.83 10.78 6.68
N TYR A 41 -15.47 10.61 5.40
CA TYR A 41 -14.15 10.90 4.87
C TYR A 41 -14.31 11.83 3.67
N LEU A 42 -14.21 13.14 3.91
CA LEU A 42 -14.33 14.17 2.86
C LEU A 42 -13.08 14.22 1.96
N PHE A 43 -11.93 13.77 2.47
CA PHE A 43 -10.68 13.76 1.72
C PHE A 43 -9.84 12.53 2.08
N GLY A 44 -9.36 11.80 1.08
CA GLY A 44 -8.41 10.72 1.28
C GLY A 44 -7.07 11.23 1.83
N ASN A 45 -6.27 10.30 2.35
CA ASN A 45 -5.04 10.68 3.06
C ASN A 45 -3.94 11.11 2.06
N PRO A 46 -3.39 12.34 2.14
CA PRO A 46 -2.34 12.80 1.21
C PRO A 46 -1.12 11.87 1.12
N ILE A 47 -0.82 11.14 2.19
CA ILE A 47 0.28 10.18 2.25
C ILE A 47 0.08 9.08 1.21
N SER A 48 -1.12 8.50 1.08
CA SER A 48 -1.36 7.44 0.09
C SER A 48 -1.18 7.96 -1.33
N PHE A 49 -1.69 9.16 -1.63
CA PHE A 49 -1.59 9.75 -2.96
C PHE A 49 -0.14 10.00 -3.38
N ILE A 50 0.66 10.56 -2.47
CA ILE A 50 2.09 10.78 -2.70
C ILE A 50 2.81 9.43 -2.88
N SER A 51 2.47 8.42 -2.07
CA SER A 51 3.06 7.07 -2.19
C SER A 51 2.75 6.41 -3.53
N PHE A 52 1.53 6.55 -4.06
CA PHE A 52 1.20 6.06 -5.41
C PHE A 52 1.97 6.82 -6.49
N GLY A 53 2.07 8.15 -6.38
CA GLY A 53 2.88 8.97 -7.27
C GLY A 53 4.34 8.51 -7.31
N LEU A 54 4.96 8.37 -6.13
CA LEU A 54 6.35 7.94 -6.00
C LEU A 54 6.55 6.52 -6.56
N THR A 55 5.59 5.63 -6.28
CA THR A 55 5.65 4.24 -6.75
C THR A 55 5.62 4.16 -8.27
N SER A 56 4.71 4.89 -8.91
CA SER A 56 4.62 4.97 -10.36
C SER A 56 5.90 5.53 -10.99
N LEU A 57 6.48 6.58 -10.40
CA LEU A 57 7.71 7.19 -10.89
C LEU A 57 8.89 6.22 -10.84
N LEU A 58 9.10 5.55 -9.70
CA LEU A 58 10.20 4.61 -9.50
C LEU A 58 10.03 3.34 -10.33
N PHE A 59 8.80 2.83 -10.45
CA PHE A 59 8.48 1.71 -11.33
C PHE A 59 8.83 2.04 -12.78
N TYR A 60 8.42 3.22 -13.28
CA TYR A 60 8.75 3.68 -14.62
C TYR A 60 10.28 3.77 -14.81
N HIS A 61 10.99 4.38 -13.87
CA HIS A 61 12.44 4.54 -13.98
C HIS A 61 13.17 3.18 -14.04
N SER A 62 12.74 2.20 -13.23
CA SER A 62 13.27 0.84 -13.23
C SER A 62 12.97 0.07 -14.53
N ASN A 63 11.95 0.52 -15.28
CA ASN A 63 11.43 -0.17 -16.44
C ASN A 63 11.64 0.49 -17.80
N LYS A 64 12.15 1.73 -17.84
CA LYS A 64 12.30 2.52 -19.08
C LYS A 64 13.10 1.84 -20.21
N THR A 65 14.02 0.94 -19.88
CA THR A 65 14.88 0.24 -20.87
C THR A 65 14.44 -1.20 -21.16
N ASN A 66 13.37 -1.68 -20.54
CA ASN A 66 12.92 -3.07 -20.73
C ASN A 66 11.92 -3.18 -21.88
N LYS A 67 11.84 -4.38 -22.47
CA LYS A 67 10.74 -4.74 -23.40
C LYS A 67 9.40 -4.78 -22.67
N PHE A 68 8.31 -4.44 -23.36
CA PHE A 68 6.96 -4.36 -22.82
C PHE A 68 6.52 -5.61 -22.03
N SER A 69 6.78 -6.82 -22.54
CA SER A 69 6.49 -8.09 -21.84
C SER A 69 7.12 -8.15 -20.43
N LYS A 70 8.36 -7.67 -20.29
CA LYS A 70 9.04 -7.63 -18.99
C LYS A 70 8.51 -6.52 -18.08
N ILE A 71 8.03 -5.41 -18.65
CA ILE A 71 7.36 -4.35 -17.90
C ILE A 71 6.07 -4.90 -17.28
N LEU A 72 5.24 -5.60 -18.07
CA LEU A 72 4.02 -6.24 -17.57
C LEU A 72 4.32 -7.23 -16.43
N TRP A 73 5.32 -8.08 -16.62
CA TRP A 73 5.71 -9.05 -15.58
C TRP A 73 6.15 -8.38 -14.27
N ASN A 74 6.95 -7.31 -14.37
CA ASN A 74 7.34 -6.54 -13.18
C ASN A 74 6.15 -5.84 -12.53
N GLY A 75 5.16 -5.40 -13.32
CA GLY A 75 3.92 -4.80 -12.83
C GLY A 75 3.06 -5.80 -12.06
N ILE A 76 2.91 -7.02 -12.59
CA ILE A 76 2.20 -8.12 -11.91
C ILE A 76 2.88 -8.44 -10.58
N ILE A 77 4.22 -8.57 -10.56
CA ILE A 77 4.97 -8.81 -9.32
C ILE A 77 4.73 -7.68 -8.31
N LEU A 78 4.74 -6.42 -8.75
CA LEU A 78 4.49 -5.27 -7.89
C LEU A 78 3.08 -5.33 -7.27
N ILE A 79 2.06 -5.64 -8.07
CA ILE A 79 0.67 -5.77 -7.61
C ILE A 79 0.53 -6.91 -6.60
N ILE A 80 1.17 -8.07 -6.86
CA ILE A 80 1.14 -9.21 -5.94
C ILE A 80 1.79 -8.85 -4.59
N ILE A 81 2.98 -8.26 -4.60
CA ILE A 81 3.67 -7.87 -3.35
C ILE A 81 2.86 -6.80 -2.62
N PHE A 82 2.28 -5.83 -3.34
CA PHE A 82 1.40 -4.83 -2.75
C PHE A 82 0.18 -5.47 -2.08
N GLY A 83 -0.49 -6.40 -2.76
CA GLY A 83 -1.66 -7.12 -2.23
C GLY A 83 -1.32 -7.93 -0.98
N ILE A 84 -0.23 -8.69 -1.00
CA ILE A 84 0.24 -9.44 0.18
C ILE A 84 0.55 -8.46 1.33
N GLY A 85 1.27 -7.38 1.05
CA GLY A 85 1.59 -6.36 2.05
C GLY A 85 0.34 -5.72 2.65
N LEU A 86 -0.68 -5.44 1.83
CA LEU A 86 -1.93 -4.83 2.26
C LEU A 86 -2.71 -5.77 3.18
N ILE A 87 -2.78 -7.06 2.85
CA ILE A 87 -3.40 -8.09 3.70
C ILE A 87 -2.64 -8.21 5.03
N SER A 88 -1.32 -8.41 4.98
CA SER A 88 -0.51 -8.64 6.18
C SER A 88 -0.51 -7.44 7.13
N ILE A 89 -0.31 -6.22 6.62
CA ILE A 89 -0.31 -5.01 7.46
C ILE A 89 -1.69 -4.76 8.05
N SER A 90 -2.76 -4.98 7.27
CA SER A 90 -4.13 -4.84 7.78
C SER A 90 -4.42 -5.84 8.89
N ALA A 91 -4.07 -7.12 8.68
CA ALA A 91 -4.25 -8.17 9.68
C ALA A 91 -3.51 -7.85 10.98
N LEU A 92 -2.24 -7.47 10.91
CA LEU A 92 -1.43 -7.12 12.08
C LEU A 92 -2.06 -5.93 12.83
N ASN A 93 -2.43 -4.87 12.12
CA ASN A 93 -3.04 -3.69 12.72
C ASN A 93 -4.38 -4.01 13.39
N ALA A 94 -5.20 -4.84 12.75
CA ALA A 94 -6.47 -5.30 13.31
C ALA A 94 -6.26 -6.09 14.61
N HIS A 95 -5.32 -7.05 14.63
CA HIS A 95 -5.03 -7.82 15.84
C HIS A 95 -4.42 -6.98 16.96
N PHE A 96 -3.53 -6.03 16.66
CA PHE A 96 -3.00 -5.11 17.68
C PHE A 96 -4.13 -4.30 18.34
N LYS A 97 -5.09 -3.80 17.56
CA LYS A 97 -6.26 -3.11 18.12
C LYS A 97 -7.13 -4.01 18.99
N ILE A 98 -7.24 -5.31 18.73
CA ILE A 98 -7.95 -6.22 19.64
C ILE A 98 -7.16 -6.43 20.93
N ILE A 99 -5.84 -6.65 20.83
CA ILE A 99 -4.96 -6.91 21.99
C ILE A 99 -4.91 -5.69 22.93
N GLU A 100 -4.87 -4.48 22.39
CA GLU A 100 -4.90 -3.24 23.17
C GLU A 100 -6.24 -3.02 23.89
N CYS A 101 -7.28 -3.79 23.55
CA CYS A 101 -8.59 -3.66 24.16
C CYS A 101 -8.65 -4.43 25.48
N THR A 102 -8.29 -3.76 26.58
CA THR A 102 -8.37 -4.31 27.94
C THR A 102 -9.81 -4.45 28.47
N ALA A 103 -10.80 -3.85 27.80
CA ALA A 103 -12.21 -3.82 28.22
C ALA A 103 -13.19 -4.20 27.09
N CYS A 104 -12.78 -5.04 26.14
CA CYS A 104 -13.67 -5.47 25.05
C CYS A 104 -14.75 -6.44 25.54
N ASP A 105 -16.02 -6.14 25.24
CA ASP A 105 -17.14 -7.04 25.47
C ASP A 105 -16.98 -8.30 24.61
N ASN A 106 -16.67 -9.43 25.25
CA ASN A 106 -16.52 -10.74 24.60
C ASN A 106 -15.54 -10.77 23.42
N GLY A 107 -14.49 -9.93 23.44
CA GLY A 107 -13.49 -9.86 22.38
C GLY A 107 -13.92 -9.10 21.12
N ILE A 108 -15.06 -8.39 21.16
CA ILE A 108 -15.53 -7.54 20.05
C ILE A 108 -15.16 -6.08 20.32
N ARG A 109 -14.40 -5.47 19.41
CA ARG A 109 -14.06 -4.04 19.41
C ARG A 109 -14.84 -3.31 18.32
N ARG A 110 -15.70 -2.37 18.73
CA ARG A 110 -16.31 -1.42 17.80
C ARG A 110 -15.35 -0.28 17.51
N LEU A 111 -15.05 -0.04 16.24
CA LEU A 111 -14.18 1.04 15.78
C LEU A 111 -14.98 2.04 14.93
N GLY A 112 -14.70 3.33 15.09
CA GLY A 112 -15.10 4.31 14.10
C GLY A 112 -14.36 4.10 12.77
N TYR A 113 -15.02 4.37 11.64
CA TYR A 113 -14.41 4.29 10.31
C TYR A 113 -13.13 5.14 10.17
N ASN A 114 -13.00 6.20 10.98
CA ASN A 114 -11.88 7.14 10.95
C ASN A 114 -10.71 6.75 11.86
N GLU A 115 -10.85 5.68 12.66
CA GLU A 115 -9.81 5.22 13.59
C GLU A 115 -8.75 4.34 12.91
N ILE A 116 -8.94 4.03 11.63
CA ILE A 116 -7.96 3.33 10.80
C ILE A 116 -7.12 4.33 10.03
N TYR A 117 -5.81 4.22 10.15
CA TYR A 117 -4.85 4.97 9.35
C TYR A 117 -4.68 4.35 7.95
N TYR A 118 -5.71 4.41 7.10
CA TYR A 118 -5.70 3.81 5.75
C TYR A 118 -4.49 4.24 4.92
N GLY A 119 -4.17 5.54 4.93
CA GLY A 119 -3.07 6.09 4.15
C GLY A 119 -1.72 5.49 4.52
N LEU A 120 -1.51 5.20 5.81
CA LEU A 120 -0.28 4.60 6.31
C LEU A 120 -0.18 3.13 5.91
N ILE A 121 -1.27 2.38 6.01
CA ILE A 121 -1.33 0.97 5.56
C ILE A 121 -0.97 0.89 4.08
N ILE A 122 -1.65 1.68 3.24
CA ILE A 122 -1.40 1.72 1.79
C ILE A 122 0.04 2.13 1.48
N ALA A 123 0.55 3.17 2.15
CA ALA A 123 1.90 3.67 1.94
C ALA A 123 2.97 2.62 2.28
N LEU A 124 2.83 1.93 3.42
CA LEU A 124 3.75 0.86 3.82
C LEU A 124 3.70 -0.32 2.83
N SER A 125 2.51 -0.75 2.42
CA SER A 125 2.36 -1.81 1.41
C SER A 125 3.01 -1.43 0.08
N LEU A 126 2.87 -0.17 -0.35
CA LEU A 126 3.53 0.35 -1.56
C LEU A 126 5.05 0.38 -1.41
N LEU A 127 5.57 0.79 -0.25
CA LEU A 127 7.01 0.78 0.05
C LEU A 127 7.59 -0.64 -0.05
N PHE A 128 6.89 -1.67 0.43
CA PHE A 128 7.33 -3.05 0.25
C PHE A 128 7.26 -3.50 -1.22
N SER A 129 6.20 -3.12 -1.93
CA SER A 129 6.01 -3.48 -3.35
C SER A 129 7.11 -2.97 -4.28
N ILE A 130 7.79 -1.88 -3.88
CA ILE A 130 8.77 -1.21 -4.73
C ILE A 130 10.20 -1.69 -4.54
N ILE A 131 10.46 -2.51 -3.52
CA ILE A 131 11.79 -3.06 -3.21
C ILE A 131 12.45 -3.69 -4.45
N PRO A 132 11.78 -4.54 -5.27
CA PRO A 132 12.39 -5.10 -6.46
C PRO A 132 12.83 -4.04 -7.48
N SER A 133 12.01 -2.99 -7.64
CA SER A 133 12.30 -1.88 -8.53
C SER A 133 13.51 -1.08 -8.05
N LEU A 134 13.60 -0.80 -6.74
CA LEU A 134 14.74 -0.12 -6.11
C LEU A 134 16.04 -0.91 -6.24
N ILE A 135 16.01 -2.22 -5.96
CA ILE A 135 17.19 -3.09 -6.10
C ILE A 135 17.75 -3.03 -7.52
N LYS A 136 16.87 -3.04 -8.53
CA LYS A 136 17.27 -2.94 -9.93
C LYS A 136 17.88 -1.59 -10.28
N ILE A 137 17.31 -0.49 -9.79
CA ILE A 137 17.86 0.86 -9.98
C ILE A 137 19.27 0.95 -9.39
N ILE A 138 19.45 0.51 -8.15
CA ILE A 138 20.76 0.51 -7.46
C ILE A 138 21.79 -0.33 -8.23
N LYS A 139 21.40 -1.52 -8.71
CA LYS A 139 22.28 -2.38 -9.52
C LYS A 139 22.73 -1.70 -10.81
N ASN A 140 21.84 -0.97 -11.48
CA ASN A 140 22.18 -0.26 -12.71
C ASN A 140 23.09 0.94 -12.47
N LEU A 141 22.88 1.68 -11.38
CA LEU A 141 23.75 2.80 -10.98
C LEU A 141 25.17 2.32 -10.67
N LYS A 142 25.31 1.21 -9.94
CA LYS A 142 26.64 0.61 -9.66
C LYS A 142 27.38 0.23 -10.95
N LYS A 143 26.68 -0.36 -11.93
CA LYS A 143 27.28 -0.72 -13.23
C LYS A 143 27.76 0.50 -14.01
N ALA A 144 26.96 1.57 -14.06
CA ALA A 144 27.35 2.81 -14.73
C ALA A 144 28.62 3.44 -14.11
N ASN A 145 28.71 3.47 -12.78
CA ASN A 145 29.89 4.01 -12.08
C ASN A 145 31.17 3.18 -12.31
N VAL A 146 31.08 1.85 -12.43
CA VAL A 146 32.24 1.00 -12.75
C VAL A 146 32.75 1.28 -14.15
N GLN A 147 31.85 1.49 -15.11
CA GLN A 147 32.19 1.72 -16.52
C GLN A 147 32.80 3.11 -16.79
N GLN A 148 32.65 4.06 -15.86
CA GLN A 148 33.31 5.37 -15.91
C GLN A 148 34.69 5.40 -15.22
N ARG A 149 35.08 4.34 -14.49
CA ARG A 149 36.39 4.22 -13.85
C ARG A 149 37.42 3.41 -14.65
N VAL A 150 36.99 2.75 -15.72
CA VAL A 150 37.83 2.02 -16.68
C VAL A 150 38.06 2.92 -17.88
#